data_AF-A0A2A9ET54-F1
#
_entry.id   AF-A0A2A9ET54-F1
#
_cell.length_a   1.000
_cell.length_b   1.000
_cell.length_c   1.000
_cell.angle_alpha   90.00
_cell.angle_beta   90.00
_cell.angle_gamma   90.00
#
_symmetry.space_group_name_H-M   'P 1'
#
loop_
_entity.id
_entity.type
_entity.pdbx_description
1 polymer ?
#
loop_
_entity_poly.entity_id
_entity_poly.type
_entity_poly.pdbx_seq_one_letter_code
_entity_poly.pdbx_strand_id
1 'polypeptide(L)'
;MSSPASYTLPGVHVTDRTLPVPLDWSNPDDPRTLTLFVRELVDPARRDDDLPLLVFLQGGPGGKGPRPTGPDGWLGTALQRFRVVLLDQRGTGRSSAVRAAALAALGDGDTQAAHLARFRADSIVRDAEHVRTTVYGGRRWSSLGQSYGGFITLTYLSIAPEGLAACYVTGGLAGLTADASEVYRRTQARVVAKNARYRERYPDDVATIARIADRIAVGDVRLPGGDLLSVERFQSLGMAFGMGPGFEKVHWIVDEAFDLDAAGDPTDDLTDTFLAEVEAATSFATNPMYAVLHESIYAHGGAPTAWAAQQVRDTDPAFAPGARPLLFTGEMIYPWMFDQVAALRPFRDAAHALAARDDWGALYDLDVLAANEVPLEAAVYFDDMFVDADLSLDTAARVPGARTWVTNEFEHDGLRAGDVLDRLLDRMDARGGALPDRDRPRSSHGWFAYAPLSGQVFVPGADQDSDESGPEQHTPRVRTGGSDADADEGRDEPASPWARYSVRLMNDYGAGWPLWGKLPTHVERRIDDDLRERLRTWAATFQDHFDHEVGWDSPDVASAHLADGERLADDLRAVFPTPWTVRLDAWEHGKR
;
A
#
# COMPACT_ATOMS: atom_id res chain seq x y z
N MET A 1 29.51 7.38 7.36
CA MET A 1 28.57 7.28 6.23
C MET A 1 29.36 6.92 4.98
N SER A 2 28.77 6.20 4.02
CA SER A 2 29.36 6.05 2.69
C SER A 2 29.27 7.36 1.90
N SER A 3 30.05 7.49 0.82
CA SER A 3 29.68 8.40 -0.27
C SER A 3 28.28 8.03 -0.79
N PRO A 4 27.42 9.00 -1.14
CA PRO A 4 26.13 8.71 -1.75
C PRO A 4 26.31 8.13 -3.16
N ALA A 5 25.41 7.23 -3.56
CA ALA A 5 25.29 6.77 -4.93
C ALA A 5 23.96 7.27 -5.50
N SER A 6 24.03 8.17 -6.49
CA SER A 6 22.86 8.88 -7.02
C SER A 6 22.65 8.59 -8.50
N TYR A 7 21.40 8.37 -8.91
CA TYR A 7 21.01 8.06 -10.29
C TYR A 7 19.54 8.42 -10.54
N THR A 8 19.11 8.44 -11.80
CA THR A 8 17.73 8.80 -12.16
C THR A 8 17.04 7.65 -12.88
N LEU A 9 15.88 7.25 -12.37
CA LEU A 9 14.90 6.38 -13.01
C LEU A 9 13.86 7.27 -13.74
N PRO A 10 13.04 6.72 -14.66
CA PRO A 10 11.92 7.47 -15.23
C PRO A 10 11.04 8.06 -14.12
N GLY A 11 10.95 9.40 -14.08
CA GLY A 11 10.16 10.13 -13.09
C GLY A 11 10.65 10.12 -11.62
N VAL A 12 11.80 9.51 -11.30
CA VAL A 12 12.32 9.48 -9.91
C VAL A 12 13.84 9.61 -9.87
N HIS A 13 14.36 10.63 -9.19
CA HIS A 13 15.77 10.71 -8.84
C HIS A 13 16.01 10.01 -7.50
N VAL A 14 17.05 9.19 -7.44
CA VAL A 14 17.37 8.28 -6.34
C VAL A 14 18.73 8.64 -5.76
N THR A 15 18.84 8.71 -4.44
CA THR A 15 20.13 8.79 -3.73
C THR A 15 20.21 7.73 -2.64
N ASP A 16 21.08 6.74 -2.84
CA ASP A 16 21.38 5.67 -1.90
C ASP A 16 22.50 6.09 -0.93
N ARG A 17 22.35 5.79 0.37
CA ARG A 17 23.34 6.06 1.42
C ARG A 17 23.43 4.87 2.39
N THR A 18 24.58 4.69 3.04
CA THR A 18 24.69 3.84 4.24
C THR A 18 25.38 4.56 5.39
N LEU A 19 24.96 4.21 6.62
CA LEU A 19 25.50 4.73 7.87
C LEU A 19 25.54 3.64 8.94
N PRO A 20 26.56 3.60 9.82
CA PRO A 20 26.58 2.70 10.96
C PRO A 20 25.63 3.22 12.04
N VAL A 21 24.91 2.31 12.69
CA VAL A 21 24.10 2.59 13.89
C VAL A 21 24.38 1.52 14.95
N PRO A 22 24.20 1.79 16.26
CA PRO A 22 24.32 0.78 17.31
C PRO A 22 23.40 -0.43 17.06
N LEU A 23 23.89 -1.63 17.38
CA LEU A 23 23.04 -2.81 17.45
C LEU A 23 22.01 -2.65 18.58
N ASP A 24 22.46 -2.21 19.76
CA ASP A 24 21.60 -1.97 20.92
C ASP A 24 21.59 -0.49 21.29
N TRP A 25 20.53 0.22 20.95
CA TRP A 25 20.34 1.62 21.33
C TRP A 25 20.12 1.84 22.84
N SER A 26 19.84 0.78 23.62
CA SER A 26 19.66 0.87 25.07
C SER A 26 20.97 0.77 25.86
N ASN A 27 22.07 0.36 25.21
CA ASN A 27 23.37 0.17 25.84
C ASN A 27 24.47 0.95 25.08
N PRO A 28 24.77 2.19 25.49
CA PRO A 28 25.80 3.01 24.86
C PRO A 28 27.22 2.42 24.88
N ASP A 29 27.49 1.47 25.80
CA ASP A 29 28.78 0.79 25.93
C ASP A 29 28.88 -0.47 25.04
N ASP A 30 27.84 -0.83 24.29
CA ASP A 30 27.89 -1.93 23.31
C ASP A 30 28.64 -1.49 22.02
N PRO A 31 29.83 -2.04 21.72
CA PRO A 31 30.59 -1.67 20.53
C PRO A 31 30.00 -2.24 19.23
N ARG A 32 28.99 -3.11 19.31
CA ARG A 32 28.39 -3.75 18.14
C ARG A 32 27.55 -2.76 17.37
N THR A 33 27.79 -2.67 16.06
CA THR A 33 27.05 -1.81 15.13
C THR A 33 26.47 -2.63 13.99
N LEU A 34 25.41 -2.10 13.38
CA LEU A 34 24.85 -2.59 12.13
C LEU A 34 24.92 -1.49 11.07
N THR A 35 24.97 -1.87 9.80
CA THR A 35 24.86 -0.91 8.69
C THR A 35 23.39 -0.67 8.44
N LEU A 36 22.94 0.58 8.51
CA LEU A 36 21.64 1.01 8.05
C LEU A 36 21.75 1.50 6.60
N PHE A 37 20.77 1.14 5.77
CA PHE A 37 20.62 1.59 4.39
C PHE A 37 19.43 2.53 4.24
N VAL A 38 19.69 3.68 3.62
CA VAL A 38 18.71 4.74 3.38
C VAL A 38 18.65 5.02 1.90
N ARG A 39 17.43 5.12 1.37
CA ARG A 39 17.16 5.51 -0.03
C ARG A 39 16.28 6.74 -0.04
N GLU A 40 16.83 7.82 -0.55
CA GLU A 40 16.14 9.08 -0.77
C GLU A 40 15.58 9.13 -2.20
N LEU A 41 14.33 9.57 -2.34
CA LEU A 41 13.61 9.67 -3.61
C LEU A 41 13.01 11.08 -3.76
N VAL A 42 13.10 11.64 -4.96
CA VAL A 42 12.59 12.97 -5.29
C VAL A 42 12.21 13.05 -6.78
N ASP A 43 11.30 13.94 -7.15
CA ASP A 43 11.07 14.30 -8.55
C ASP A 43 12.41 14.79 -9.18
N PRO A 44 12.85 14.25 -10.34
CA PRO A 44 14.11 14.66 -10.97
C PRO A 44 14.24 16.15 -11.27
N ALA A 45 13.13 16.85 -11.55
CA ALA A 45 13.11 18.29 -11.81
C ALA A 45 13.19 19.14 -10.53
N ARG A 46 12.98 18.51 -9.35
CA ARG A 46 12.91 19.16 -8.03
C ARG A 46 13.94 18.62 -7.04
N ARG A 47 14.93 17.87 -7.52
CA ARG A 47 15.99 17.27 -6.69
C ARG A 47 16.81 18.30 -5.90
N ASP A 48 16.84 19.54 -6.37
CA ASP A 48 17.58 20.67 -5.83
C ASP A 48 16.66 21.62 -4.98
N ASP A 49 15.36 21.31 -4.83
CA ASP A 49 14.38 22.05 -4.01
C ASP A 49 14.52 21.72 -2.50
N ASP A 50 14.30 22.71 -1.62
CA ASP A 50 14.11 22.51 -0.17
C ASP A 50 12.69 22.00 0.16
N LEU A 51 12.42 20.76 -0.23
CA LEU A 51 11.16 20.05 0.01
C LEU A 51 11.01 19.56 1.46
N PRO A 52 9.78 19.49 1.99
CA PRO A 52 9.51 18.75 3.22
C PRO A 52 9.88 17.26 3.06
N LEU A 53 10.20 16.62 4.18
CA LEU A 53 10.57 15.21 4.24
C LEU A 53 9.36 14.32 4.57
N LEU A 54 9.31 13.14 3.97
CA LEU A 54 8.40 12.05 4.32
C LEU A 54 9.19 10.75 4.53
N VAL A 55 9.28 10.24 5.77
CA VAL A 55 9.85 8.92 6.02
C VAL A 55 8.79 7.84 5.84
N PHE A 56 9.07 6.85 4.99
CA PHE A 56 8.20 5.69 4.80
C PHE A 56 8.57 4.58 5.78
N LEU A 57 7.65 4.29 6.70
CA LEU A 57 7.74 3.22 7.67
C LEU A 57 7.04 1.99 7.08
N GLN A 58 7.84 1.04 6.63
CA GLN A 58 7.41 -0.12 5.84
C GLN A 58 6.71 -1.18 6.71
N GLY A 59 5.58 -1.69 6.22
CA GLY A 59 4.84 -2.81 6.82
C GLY A 59 5.64 -4.11 6.89
N GLY A 60 5.18 -5.07 7.68
CA GLY A 60 5.97 -6.24 8.04
C GLY A 60 5.38 -6.97 9.25
N PRO A 61 6.20 -7.40 10.22
CA PRO A 61 7.59 -7.01 10.47
C PRO A 61 8.61 -7.58 9.45
N GLY A 62 9.89 -7.30 9.63
CA GLY A 62 10.97 -7.77 8.75
C GLY A 62 11.02 -7.13 7.35
N GLY A 63 10.16 -6.15 7.05
CA GLY A 63 10.05 -5.54 5.72
C GLY A 63 11.19 -4.58 5.35
N LYS A 64 11.90 -4.89 4.27
CA LYS A 64 12.81 -3.95 3.59
C LYS A 64 12.02 -2.87 2.84
N GLY A 65 12.55 -1.65 2.71
CA GLY A 65 11.87 -0.57 1.99
C GLY A 65 11.61 -0.93 0.51
N PRO A 66 10.59 -0.32 -0.14
CA PRO A 66 10.25 -0.66 -1.51
C PRO A 66 11.39 -0.37 -2.49
N ARG A 67 11.33 -1.02 -3.66
CA ARG A 67 12.28 -0.84 -4.77
C ARG A 67 11.52 -0.36 -6.00
N PRO A 68 11.10 0.92 -6.03
CA PRO A 68 10.27 1.44 -7.11
C PRO A 68 11.02 1.47 -8.45
N THR A 69 10.27 1.25 -9.52
CA THR A 69 10.69 1.35 -10.92
C THR A 69 10.32 2.69 -11.57
N GLY A 70 9.34 3.40 -10.99
CA GLY A 70 8.82 4.70 -11.42
C GLY A 70 7.95 5.36 -10.34
N PRO A 71 7.33 6.52 -10.63
CA PRO A 71 6.50 7.28 -9.70
C PRO A 71 5.04 6.78 -9.71
N ASP A 72 4.82 5.48 -9.56
CA ASP A 72 3.48 4.87 -9.57
C ASP A 72 2.88 4.75 -8.15
N GLY A 73 1.56 4.70 -8.05
CA GLY A 73 0.81 4.58 -6.79
C GLY A 73 1.08 5.72 -5.79
N TRP A 74 1.03 5.42 -4.49
CA TRP A 74 1.28 6.40 -3.43
C TRP A 74 2.62 7.13 -3.54
N LEU A 75 3.65 6.49 -4.12
CA LEU A 75 4.96 7.12 -4.29
C LEU A 75 4.87 8.28 -5.28
N GLY A 76 4.10 8.12 -6.37
CA GLY A 76 3.82 9.21 -7.30
C GLY A 76 3.16 10.41 -6.62
N THR A 77 2.14 10.16 -5.81
CA THR A 77 1.48 11.20 -4.99
C THR A 77 2.46 11.88 -4.03
N ALA A 78 3.28 11.10 -3.32
CA ALA A 78 4.24 11.62 -2.35
C ALA A 78 5.30 12.52 -3.01
N LEU A 79 5.84 12.13 -4.16
CA LEU A 79 6.90 12.88 -4.87
C LEU A 79 6.45 14.26 -5.39
N GLN A 80 5.14 14.49 -5.55
CA GLN A 80 4.60 15.82 -5.87
C GLN A 80 4.82 16.83 -4.73
N ARG A 81 4.89 16.36 -3.48
CA ARG A 81 4.91 17.21 -2.27
C ARG A 81 6.21 17.08 -1.47
N PHE A 82 6.87 15.92 -1.45
CA PHE A 82 7.95 15.58 -0.51
C PHE A 82 9.23 15.03 -1.18
N ARG A 83 10.35 15.18 -0.45
CA ARG A 83 11.49 14.24 -0.55
C ARG A 83 11.18 13.02 0.31
N VAL A 84 11.04 11.86 -0.32
CA VAL A 84 10.64 10.60 0.34
C VAL A 84 11.88 9.83 0.78
N VAL A 85 11.90 9.40 2.04
CA VAL A 85 12.99 8.65 2.65
C VAL A 85 12.51 7.23 2.92
N LEU A 86 13.02 6.26 2.15
CA LEU A 86 12.82 4.85 2.40
C LEU A 86 13.95 4.33 3.29
N LEU A 87 13.59 3.66 4.38
CA LEU A 87 14.51 2.87 5.18
C LEU A 87 14.39 1.40 4.78
N ASP A 88 15.52 0.72 4.58
CA ASP A 88 15.54 -0.70 4.92
C ASP A 88 15.61 -0.77 6.44
N GLN A 89 14.58 -1.29 7.08
CA GLN A 89 14.57 -1.47 8.54
C GLN A 89 15.75 -2.33 8.96
N ARG A 90 16.30 -2.13 10.17
CA ARG A 90 17.38 -2.96 10.70
C ARG A 90 17.09 -4.45 10.52
N GLY A 91 18.09 -5.22 10.08
CA GLY A 91 17.95 -6.65 9.82
C GLY A 91 17.26 -7.01 8.50
N THR A 92 16.93 -6.05 7.65
CA THR A 92 16.23 -6.26 6.37
C THR A 92 17.07 -5.79 5.17
N GLY A 93 16.84 -6.35 3.98
CA GLY A 93 17.38 -5.83 2.72
C GLY A 93 18.91 -5.65 2.68
N ARG A 94 19.36 -4.38 2.66
CA ARG A 94 20.76 -3.92 2.73
C ARG A 94 21.18 -3.45 4.13
N SER A 95 20.25 -3.34 5.09
CA SER A 95 20.51 -2.90 6.46
C SER A 95 20.99 -4.05 7.36
N SER A 96 22.21 -4.54 7.11
CA SER A 96 22.81 -5.68 7.84
C SER A 96 21.83 -6.85 7.98
N ALA A 97 21.27 -7.29 6.86
CA ALA A 97 20.12 -8.19 6.88
C ALA A 97 20.40 -9.51 7.61
N VAL A 98 19.53 -9.88 8.55
CA VAL A 98 19.65 -11.13 9.31
C VAL A 98 19.40 -12.30 8.35
N ARG A 99 20.32 -13.26 8.32
CA ARG A 99 20.25 -14.48 7.49
C ARG A 99 20.52 -15.69 8.38
N ALA A 100 19.91 -16.83 8.06
CA ALA A 100 20.09 -18.12 8.73
C ALA A 100 21.52 -18.37 9.27
N ALA A 101 22.51 -18.39 8.38
CA ALA A 101 23.91 -18.66 8.74
C ALA A 101 24.55 -17.59 9.64
N ALA A 102 24.13 -16.33 9.53
CA ALA A 102 24.63 -15.24 10.37
C ALA A 102 23.99 -15.23 11.77
N LEU A 103 22.72 -15.65 11.87
CA LEU A 103 22.02 -15.80 13.14
C LEU A 103 22.52 -17.04 13.90
N ALA A 104 22.61 -18.19 13.24
CA ALA A 104 23.13 -19.43 13.84
C ALA A 104 24.59 -19.31 14.31
N ALA A 105 25.38 -18.42 13.71
CA ALA A 105 26.74 -18.12 14.15
C ALA A 105 26.83 -17.33 15.47
N LEU A 106 25.70 -16.85 16.03
CA LEU A 106 25.70 -16.15 17.32
C LEU A 106 25.73 -17.10 18.52
N GLY A 107 25.22 -18.32 18.39
CA GLY A 107 25.08 -19.28 19.50
C GLY A 107 23.71 -19.94 19.55
N ASP A 108 23.23 -20.20 20.76
CA ASP A 108 21.93 -20.82 21.07
C ASP A 108 20.71 -19.92 20.77
N GLY A 109 19.51 -20.50 20.88
CA GLY A 109 18.24 -19.82 20.65
C GLY A 109 18.03 -18.58 21.53
N ASP A 110 18.48 -18.62 22.79
CA ASP A 110 18.36 -17.49 23.72
C ASP A 110 19.28 -16.33 23.31
N THR A 111 20.52 -16.63 22.90
CA THR A 111 21.47 -15.64 22.36
C THR A 111 20.95 -15.04 21.05
N GLN A 112 20.34 -15.87 20.18
CA GLN A 112 19.71 -15.42 18.95
C GLN A 112 18.47 -14.53 19.23
N ALA A 113 17.61 -14.91 20.18
CA ALA A 113 16.45 -14.12 20.59
C ALA A 113 16.86 -12.79 21.27
N ALA A 114 17.92 -12.79 22.08
CA ALA A 114 18.47 -11.57 22.69
C ALA A 114 19.07 -10.60 21.66
N HIS A 115 19.60 -11.12 20.55
CA HIS A 115 19.96 -10.32 19.38
C HIS A 115 18.71 -9.78 18.68
N LEU A 116 17.75 -10.65 18.33
CA LEU A 116 16.55 -10.30 17.58
C LEU A 116 15.60 -9.35 18.31
N ALA A 117 15.58 -9.35 19.65
CA ALA A 117 14.85 -8.38 20.45
C ALA A 117 15.23 -6.91 20.13
N ARG A 118 16.43 -6.66 19.58
CA ARG A 118 16.93 -5.34 19.16
C ARG A 118 16.43 -4.90 17.77
N PHE A 119 15.52 -5.65 17.15
CA PHE A 119 14.98 -5.39 15.81
C PHE A 119 13.50 -4.92 15.83
N ARG A 120 12.99 -4.59 17.03
CA ARG A 120 11.64 -4.05 17.28
C ARG A 120 11.51 -2.57 16.91
N ALA A 121 10.26 -2.10 16.89
CA ALA A 121 9.88 -0.75 16.47
C ALA A 121 10.65 0.36 17.20
N ASP A 122 10.91 0.20 18.50
CA ASP A 122 11.64 1.18 19.33
C ASP A 122 13.07 1.43 18.83
N SER A 123 13.70 0.39 18.30
CA SER A 123 15.05 0.43 17.75
C SER A 123 15.05 0.97 16.31
N ILE A 124 13.97 0.72 15.55
CA ILE A 124 13.74 1.28 14.21
C ILE A 124 13.44 2.79 14.28
N VAL A 125 12.73 3.26 15.31
CA VAL A 125 12.52 4.70 15.57
C VAL A 125 13.85 5.41 15.83
N ARG A 126 14.74 4.82 16.64
CA ARG A 126 16.05 5.42 16.94
C ARG A 126 17.00 5.40 15.73
N ASP A 127 16.91 4.39 14.87
CA ASP A 127 17.55 4.41 13.54
C ASP A 127 17.05 5.58 12.68
N ALA A 128 15.73 5.80 12.66
CA ALA A 128 15.11 6.88 11.90
C ALA A 128 15.51 8.27 12.46
N GLU A 129 15.50 8.47 13.77
CA GLU A 129 16.00 9.68 14.44
C GLU A 129 17.49 9.93 14.15
N HIS A 130 18.32 8.89 14.12
CA HIS A 130 19.73 9.02 13.76
C HIS A 130 19.92 9.48 12.31
N VAL A 131 19.10 8.98 11.36
CA VAL A 131 19.07 9.48 9.97
C VAL A 131 18.59 10.94 9.91
N ARG A 132 17.49 11.27 10.60
CA ARG A 132 16.90 12.62 10.64
C ARG A 132 17.90 13.66 11.15
N THR A 133 18.61 13.34 12.23
CA THR A 133 19.59 14.23 12.85
C THR A 133 20.89 14.32 12.05
N THR A 134 21.48 13.20 11.61
CA THR A 134 22.82 13.20 10.97
C THR A 134 22.82 13.46 9.47
N VAL A 135 21.76 13.08 8.74
CA VAL A 135 21.66 13.25 7.27
C VAL A 135 20.83 14.47 6.91
N TYR A 136 19.81 14.80 7.71
CA TYR A 136 18.85 15.87 7.43
C TYR A 136 18.86 17.02 8.45
N GLY A 137 19.94 17.14 9.23
CA GLY A 137 20.22 18.31 10.07
C GLY A 137 19.26 18.50 11.25
N GLY A 138 18.49 17.47 11.64
CA GLY A 138 17.58 17.54 12.77
C GLY A 138 16.28 18.32 12.50
N ARG A 139 15.97 18.62 11.23
CA ARG A 139 14.64 19.12 10.83
C ARG A 139 13.56 18.07 11.07
N ARG A 140 12.30 18.48 11.13
CA ARG A 140 11.16 17.56 11.24
C ARG A 140 10.86 16.89 9.90
N TRP A 141 10.24 15.72 9.98
CA TRP A 141 9.67 15.04 8.82
C TRP A 141 8.27 14.52 9.10
N SER A 142 7.49 14.26 8.06
CA SER A 142 6.25 13.51 8.19
C SER A 142 6.55 12.01 8.17
N SER A 143 5.76 11.17 8.84
CA SER A 143 5.82 9.72 8.66
C SER A 143 4.66 9.20 7.81
N LEU A 144 4.90 8.18 6.98
CA LEU A 144 3.87 7.37 6.34
C LEU A 144 4.07 5.90 6.73
N GLY A 145 3.16 5.37 7.55
CA GLY A 145 3.13 3.99 8.01
C GLY A 145 2.05 3.15 7.32
N GLN A 146 2.41 1.94 6.91
CA GLN A 146 1.45 0.92 6.45
C GLN A 146 1.61 -0.35 7.28
N SER A 147 0.52 -1.00 7.71
CA SER A 147 0.60 -2.18 8.58
C SER A 147 1.40 -1.89 9.86
N TYR A 148 2.34 -2.77 10.22
CA TYR A 148 3.40 -2.56 11.22
C TYR A 148 4.12 -1.19 11.12
N GLY A 149 4.17 -0.54 9.95
CA GLY A 149 4.64 0.84 9.80
C GLY A 149 3.87 1.87 10.64
N GLY A 150 2.58 1.65 10.87
CA GLY A 150 1.75 2.43 11.78
C GLY A 150 2.03 2.11 13.27
N PHE A 151 2.39 0.87 13.59
CA PHE A 151 2.84 0.47 14.93
C PHE A 151 4.17 1.18 15.26
N ILE A 152 5.07 1.27 14.28
CA ILE A 152 6.30 2.08 14.39
C ILE A 152 5.95 3.57 14.52
N THR A 153 4.93 4.08 13.83
CA THR A 153 4.47 5.48 14.02
C THR A 153 4.00 5.76 15.45
N LEU A 154 3.22 4.86 16.06
CA LEU A 154 2.80 4.99 17.47
C LEU A 154 3.99 4.93 18.44
N THR A 155 4.96 4.04 18.16
CA THR A 155 6.24 3.97 18.87
C THR A 155 7.04 5.28 18.72
N TYR A 156 7.04 5.89 17.54
CA TYR A 156 7.75 7.14 17.23
C TYR A 156 7.14 8.30 18.02
N LEU A 157 5.81 8.42 18.02
CA LEU A 157 5.07 9.40 18.82
C LEU A 157 5.29 9.22 20.34
N SER A 158 5.63 8.01 20.79
CA SER A 158 5.95 7.72 22.18
C SER A 158 7.39 8.11 22.58
N ILE A 159 8.35 8.00 21.66
CA ILE A 159 9.80 8.08 21.96
C ILE A 159 10.45 9.39 21.51
N ALA A 160 10.01 9.96 20.38
CA ALA A 160 10.59 11.18 19.79
C ALA A 160 9.55 12.00 18.97
N PRO A 161 8.39 12.37 19.55
CA PRO A 161 7.34 13.10 18.85
C PRO A 161 7.80 14.47 18.33
N GLU A 162 8.81 15.09 18.95
CA GLU A 162 9.38 16.37 18.51
C GLU A 162 10.05 16.31 17.14
N GLY A 163 10.50 15.12 16.70
CA GLY A 163 11.06 14.88 15.36
C GLY A 163 10.02 14.80 14.24
N LEU A 164 8.75 14.70 14.58
CA LEU A 164 7.64 14.55 13.63
C LEU A 164 6.94 15.89 13.35
N ALA A 165 6.56 16.08 12.08
CA ALA A 165 5.74 17.20 11.61
C ALA A 165 4.26 16.79 11.46
N ALA A 166 4.01 15.60 10.91
CA ALA A 166 2.69 14.99 10.74
C ALA A 166 2.84 13.47 10.59
N CYS A 167 1.75 12.74 10.76
CA CYS A 167 1.72 11.28 10.61
C CYS A 167 0.58 10.83 9.71
N TYR A 168 0.87 9.89 8.82
CA TYR A 168 -0.10 9.23 7.95
C TYR A 168 -0.04 7.72 8.25
N VAL A 169 -1.18 7.10 8.55
CA VAL A 169 -1.26 5.66 8.87
C VAL A 169 -2.26 4.97 7.96
N THR A 170 -1.96 3.75 7.51
CA THR A 170 -2.82 2.95 6.63
C THR A 170 -2.89 1.50 7.11
N GLY A 171 -4.07 1.05 7.56
CA GLY A 171 -4.28 -0.30 8.10
C GLY A 171 -3.29 -0.65 9.22
N GLY A 172 -3.07 0.22 10.19
CA GLY A 172 -1.89 0.13 11.06
C GLY A 172 -1.95 0.83 12.42
N LEU A 173 -3.14 1.15 12.94
CA LEU A 173 -3.27 1.62 14.32
C LEU A 173 -3.38 0.41 15.26
N ALA A 174 -2.25 -0.01 15.83
CA ALA A 174 -2.20 -1.07 16.84
C ALA A 174 -3.04 -0.72 18.07
N GLY A 175 -3.68 -1.71 18.69
CA GLY A 175 -4.29 -1.55 20.02
C GLY A 175 -3.21 -1.28 21.08
N LEU A 176 -3.30 -0.15 21.80
CA LEU A 176 -2.23 0.28 22.72
C LEU A 176 -2.03 -0.63 23.95
N THR A 177 -3.05 -1.39 24.34
CA THR A 177 -3.04 -2.23 25.55
C THR A 177 -3.59 -3.65 25.30
N ALA A 178 -3.69 -4.08 24.04
CA ALA A 178 -4.14 -5.43 23.69
C ALA A 178 -2.93 -6.38 23.61
N ASP A 179 -3.01 -7.51 24.32
CA ASP A 179 -2.04 -8.60 24.15
C ASP A 179 -2.30 -9.38 22.84
N ALA A 180 -1.33 -10.22 22.46
CA ALA A 180 -1.42 -11.04 21.25
C ALA A 180 -2.67 -11.94 21.21
N SER A 181 -3.16 -12.43 22.35
CA SER A 181 -4.34 -13.31 22.41
C SER A 181 -5.64 -12.54 22.21
N GLU A 182 -5.75 -11.29 22.68
CA GLU A 182 -6.85 -10.38 22.35
C GLU A 182 -6.86 -10.03 20.87
N VAL A 183 -5.69 -9.73 20.28
CA VAL A 183 -5.57 -9.47 18.83
C VAL A 183 -6.00 -10.69 18.02
N TYR A 184 -5.45 -11.89 18.28
CA TYR A 184 -5.78 -13.06 17.49
C TYR A 184 -7.21 -13.56 17.66
N ARG A 185 -7.84 -13.39 18.85
CA ARG A 185 -9.27 -13.68 19.01
C ARG A 185 -10.15 -12.79 18.13
N ARG A 186 -9.77 -11.53 17.91
CA ARG A 186 -10.49 -10.61 17.00
C ARG A 186 -10.23 -10.96 15.54
N THR A 187 -8.97 -11.12 15.15
CA THR A 187 -8.61 -11.36 13.74
C THR A 187 -9.03 -12.76 13.26
N GLN A 188 -9.01 -13.80 14.10
CA GLN A 188 -9.56 -15.11 13.73
C GLN A 188 -11.06 -15.05 13.41
N ALA A 189 -11.85 -14.22 14.11
CA ALA A 189 -13.25 -14.00 13.74
C ALA A 189 -13.40 -13.36 12.34
N ARG A 190 -12.49 -12.44 11.97
CA ARG A 190 -12.40 -11.90 10.60
C ARG A 190 -12.03 -12.98 9.58
N VAL A 191 -11.07 -13.85 9.90
CA VAL A 191 -10.66 -14.98 9.05
C VAL A 191 -11.84 -15.94 8.80
N VAL A 192 -12.64 -16.27 9.82
CA VAL A 192 -13.85 -17.10 9.66
C VAL A 192 -14.86 -16.43 8.73
N ALA A 193 -15.11 -15.13 8.89
CA ALA A 193 -16.01 -14.36 8.02
C ALA A 193 -15.50 -14.28 6.56
N LYS A 194 -14.19 -14.09 6.36
CA LYS A 194 -13.55 -14.09 5.04
C LYS A 194 -13.62 -15.45 4.36
N ASN A 195 -13.40 -16.54 5.09
CA ASN A 195 -13.63 -17.90 4.60
C ASN A 195 -15.10 -18.15 4.20
N ALA A 196 -16.07 -17.56 4.89
CA ALA A 196 -17.47 -17.64 4.50
C ALA A 196 -17.73 -16.91 3.17
N ARG A 197 -17.28 -15.65 3.04
CA ARG A 197 -17.38 -14.85 1.80
C ARG A 197 -16.67 -15.49 0.61
N TYR A 198 -15.53 -16.16 0.83
CA TYR A 198 -14.84 -16.93 -0.22
C TYR A 198 -15.74 -18.02 -0.79
N ARG A 199 -16.32 -18.88 0.07
CA ARG A 199 -17.18 -19.99 -0.35
C ARG A 199 -18.54 -19.55 -0.91
N GLU A 200 -19.03 -18.39 -0.50
CA GLU A 200 -20.22 -17.76 -1.08
C GLU A 200 -19.98 -17.34 -2.54
N ARG A 201 -18.77 -16.86 -2.85
CA ARG A 201 -18.36 -16.46 -4.20
C ARG A 201 -17.88 -17.62 -5.07
N TYR A 202 -17.22 -18.60 -4.46
CA TYR A 202 -16.64 -19.77 -5.11
C TYR A 202 -17.16 -21.05 -4.42
N PRO A 203 -18.39 -21.49 -4.75
CA PRO A 203 -19.02 -22.65 -4.11
C PRO A 203 -18.40 -23.98 -4.55
N ASP A 204 -17.94 -24.09 -5.80
CA ASP A 204 -17.39 -25.32 -6.36
C ASP A 204 -15.99 -25.64 -5.79
N ASP A 205 -15.18 -24.60 -5.53
CA ASP A 205 -13.90 -24.70 -4.80
C ASP A 205 -14.02 -25.47 -3.48
N VAL A 206 -15.19 -25.49 -2.83
CA VAL A 206 -15.39 -26.22 -1.57
C VAL A 206 -15.13 -27.72 -1.74
N ALA A 207 -15.49 -28.29 -2.89
CA ALA A 207 -15.22 -29.69 -3.21
C ALA A 207 -13.75 -29.88 -3.63
N THR A 208 -13.19 -28.97 -4.45
CA THR A 208 -11.81 -29.04 -4.92
C THR A 208 -10.82 -28.90 -3.76
N ILE A 209 -10.99 -27.91 -2.88
CA ILE A 209 -10.18 -27.70 -1.66
C ILE A 209 -10.25 -28.93 -0.74
N ALA A 210 -11.41 -29.59 -0.61
CA ALA A 210 -11.53 -30.83 0.15
C ALA A 210 -10.70 -31.96 -0.48
N ARG A 211 -10.79 -32.16 -1.81
CA ARG A 211 -10.01 -33.17 -2.55
C ARG A 211 -8.50 -32.91 -2.47
N ILE A 212 -8.07 -31.65 -2.63
CA ILE A 212 -6.66 -31.23 -2.47
C ILE A 212 -6.18 -31.59 -1.06
N ALA A 213 -6.94 -31.21 -0.02
CA ALA A 213 -6.57 -31.48 1.37
C ALA A 213 -6.53 -32.98 1.70
N ASP A 214 -7.43 -33.78 1.12
CA ASP A 214 -7.43 -35.24 1.27
C ASP A 214 -6.22 -35.88 0.53
N ARG A 215 -5.88 -35.39 -0.68
CA ARG A 215 -4.68 -35.83 -1.44
C ARG A 215 -3.38 -35.47 -0.73
N ILE A 216 -3.30 -34.30 -0.10
CA ILE A 216 -2.16 -33.86 0.71
C ILE A 216 -2.05 -34.68 2.01
N ALA A 217 -3.17 -35.05 2.64
CA ALA A 217 -3.20 -35.83 3.88
C ALA A 217 -2.60 -37.25 3.76
N VAL A 218 -2.34 -37.74 2.53
CA VAL A 218 -1.57 -38.97 2.26
C VAL A 218 -0.10 -38.86 2.74
N GLY A 219 0.46 -37.64 2.79
CA GLY A 219 1.77 -37.37 3.39
C GLY A 219 2.99 -37.67 2.51
N ASP A 220 2.79 -37.81 1.19
CA ASP A 220 3.83 -38.02 0.18
C ASP A 220 4.13 -36.75 -0.65
N VAL A 221 3.13 -35.89 -0.87
CA VAL A 221 3.19 -34.69 -1.74
C VAL A 221 4.37 -33.75 -1.41
N ARG A 222 5.12 -33.36 -2.45
CA ARG A 222 6.30 -32.48 -2.34
C ARG A 222 6.12 -31.20 -3.12
N LEU A 223 6.63 -30.10 -2.56
CA LEU A 223 6.83 -28.84 -3.27
C LEU A 223 8.14 -28.89 -4.08
N PRO A 224 8.33 -28.02 -5.10
CA PRO A 224 9.55 -28.04 -5.93
C PRO A 224 10.87 -27.90 -5.15
N GLY A 225 10.89 -27.16 -4.05
CA GLY A 225 12.01 -27.06 -3.11
C GLY A 225 12.25 -28.29 -2.21
N GLY A 226 11.42 -29.34 -2.31
CA GLY A 226 11.56 -30.63 -1.62
C GLY A 226 10.94 -30.71 -0.22
N ASP A 227 10.39 -29.61 0.31
CA ASP A 227 9.56 -29.65 1.51
C ASP A 227 8.32 -30.54 1.28
N LEU A 228 7.86 -31.19 2.35
CA LEU A 228 6.56 -31.85 2.35
C LEU A 228 5.47 -30.76 2.35
N LEU A 229 4.48 -30.88 1.45
CA LEU A 229 3.26 -30.08 1.58
C LEU A 229 2.38 -30.72 2.67
N SER A 230 2.00 -29.94 3.66
CA SER A 230 1.02 -30.32 4.69
C SER A 230 -0.30 -29.59 4.45
N VAL A 231 -1.40 -30.12 4.98
CA VAL A 231 -2.69 -29.42 4.92
C VAL A 231 -2.62 -28.11 5.69
N GLU A 232 -1.85 -28.04 6.78
CA GLU A 232 -1.60 -26.79 7.54
C GLU A 232 -0.90 -25.71 6.70
N ARG A 233 0.06 -26.12 5.84
CA ARG A 233 0.73 -25.22 4.88
C ARG A 233 -0.14 -24.86 3.70
N PHE A 234 -1.07 -25.72 3.28
CA PHE A 234 -2.10 -25.35 2.31
C PHE A 234 -3.12 -24.36 2.91
N GLN A 235 -3.49 -24.53 4.19
CA GLN A 235 -4.36 -23.59 4.92
C GLN A 235 -3.77 -22.17 5.00
N SER A 236 -2.44 -21.99 4.98
CA SER A 236 -1.84 -20.64 5.08
C SER A 236 -1.93 -19.80 3.79
N LEU A 237 -2.43 -20.34 2.67
CA LEU A 237 -2.80 -19.55 1.49
C LEU A 237 -3.82 -18.44 1.81
N GLY A 238 -4.67 -18.64 2.83
CA GLY A 238 -5.65 -17.66 3.28
C GLY A 238 -5.06 -16.34 3.78
N MET A 239 -3.74 -16.23 3.99
CA MET A 239 -3.06 -14.94 4.14
C MET A 239 -3.40 -13.99 2.98
N ALA A 240 -3.67 -14.49 1.77
CA ALA A 240 -4.13 -13.67 0.65
C ALA A 240 -5.48 -12.96 0.91
N PHE A 241 -6.36 -13.52 1.74
CA PHE A 241 -7.74 -13.03 1.95
C PHE A 241 -7.85 -11.66 2.65
N GLY A 242 -6.76 -11.14 3.22
CA GLY A 242 -6.69 -9.78 3.81
C GLY A 242 -6.21 -8.70 2.84
N MET A 243 -6.00 -9.05 1.56
CA MET A 243 -5.39 -8.19 0.54
C MET A 243 -6.25 -8.20 -0.74
N GLY A 244 -6.18 -7.15 -1.56
CA GLY A 244 -6.79 -7.16 -2.90
C GLY A 244 -5.89 -7.80 -3.97
N PRO A 245 -6.46 -8.27 -5.09
CA PRO A 245 -7.61 -9.16 -5.16
C PRO A 245 -7.23 -10.54 -4.56
N GLY A 246 -7.62 -10.79 -3.31
CA GLY A 246 -7.08 -11.89 -2.49
C GLY A 246 -7.77 -13.24 -2.69
N PHE A 247 -9.10 -13.22 -2.88
CA PHE A 247 -9.87 -14.45 -3.13
C PHE A 247 -9.53 -15.02 -4.51
N GLU A 248 -9.47 -14.14 -5.51
CA GLU A 248 -9.14 -14.46 -6.90
C GLU A 248 -7.80 -15.21 -7.01
N LYS A 249 -6.77 -14.76 -6.28
CA LYS A 249 -5.44 -15.41 -6.27
C LYS A 249 -5.48 -16.84 -5.74
N VAL A 250 -6.28 -17.11 -4.70
CA VAL A 250 -6.41 -18.47 -4.15
C VAL A 250 -7.28 -19.34 -5.04
N HIS A 251 -8.34 -18.78 -5.63
CA HIS A 251 -9.20 -19.46 -6.60
C HIS A 251 -8.40 -19.94 -7.82
N TRP A 252 -7.58 -19.09 -8.45
CA TRP A 252 -6.76 -19.52 -9.60
C TRP A 252 -5.73 -20.60 -9.25
N ILE A 253 -5.17 -20.59 -8.03
CA ILE A 253 -4.33 -21.69 -7.55
C ILE A 253 -5.16 -22.98 -7.40
N VAL A 254 -6.37 -22.91 -6.86
CA VAL A 254 -7.28 -24.06 -6.68
C VAL A 254 -7.81 -24.60 -8.02
N ASP A 255 -8.00 -23.75 -9.02
CA ASP A 255 -8.47 -24.09 -10.37
C ASP A 255 -7.44 -24.96 -11.12
N GLU A 256 -6.15 -24.58 -11.08
CA GLU A 256 -5.05 -25.34 -11.69
C GLU A 256 -4.61 -26.58 -10.88
N ALA A 257 -5.35 -27.00 -9.85
CA ALA A 257 -4.92 -28.05 -8.92
C ALA A 257 -4.82 -29.46 -9.51
N PHE A 258 -5.65 -29.80 -10.50
CA PHE A 258 -5.70 -31.13 -11.13
C PHE A 258 -5.82 -31.01 -12.65
N ASP A 259 -5.12 -31.87 -13.39
CA ASP A 259 -5.31 -32.02 -14.84
C ASP A 259 -6.60 -32.81 -15.16
N LEU A 260 -7.00 -32.86 -16.43
CA LEU A 260 -7.99 -33.82 -16.92
C LEU A 260 -7.29 -34.98 -17.64
N ASP A 261 -7.80 -36.20 -17.44
CA ASP A 261 -7.30 -37.40 -18.10
C ASP A 261 -7.78 -37.54 -19.55
N ALA A 262 -7.46 -38.67 -20.20
CA ALA A 262 -7.85 -38.93 -21.59
C ALA A 262 -9.35 -39.22 -21.82
N ALA A 263 -10.14 -39.42 -20.75
CA ALA A 263 -11.59 -39.47 -20.78
C ALA A 263 -12.25 -38.10 -20.48
N GLY A 264 -11.49 -37.19 -19.86
CA GLY A 264 -11.96 -35.88 -19.39
C GLY A 264 -12.26 -35.85 -17.88
N ASP A 265 -11.88 -36.88 -17.13
CA ASP A 265 -12.08 -36.96 -15.68
C ASP A 265 -10.85 -36.37 -14.94
N PRO A 266 -11.02 -35.64 -13.82
CA PRO A 266 -9.89 -35.01 -13.11
C PRO A 266 -8.87 -35.99 -12.50
N THR A 267 -7.58 -35.78 -12.75
CA THR A 267 -6.47 -36.60 -12.22
C THR A 267 -6.42 -36.60 -10.69
N ASP A 268 -5.95 -37.67 -10.06
CA ASP A 268 -5.79 -37.75 -8.60
C ASP A 268 -4.50 -37.10 -8.07
N ASP A 269 -3.47 -36.94 -8.91
CA ASP A 269 -2.26 -36.21 -8.57
C ASP A 269 -2.38 -34.71 -8.87
N LEU A 270 -1.72 -33.90 -8.04
CA LEU A 270 -1.70 -32.44 -8.11
C LEU A 270 -0.68 -31.96 -9.15
N THR A 271 -1.00 -30.87 -9.87
CA THR A 271 -0.14 -30.35 -10.95
C THR A 271 1.16 -29.72 -10.43
N ASP A 272 2.21 -29.72 -11.26
CA ASP A 272 3.46 -29.00 -10.98
C ASP A 272 3.22 -27.48 -10.81
N THR A 273 2.24 -26.92 -11.53
CA THR A 273 1.85 -25.49 -11.44
C THR A 273 1.28 -25.17 -10.06
N PHE A 274 0.31 -25.95 -9.59
CA PHE A 274 -0.25 -25.84 -8.25
C PHE A 274 0.84 -25.90 -7.18
N LEU A 275 1.73 -26.88 -7.27
CA LEU A 275 2.82 -27.08 -6.29
C LEU A 275 3.83 -25.93 -6.31
N ALA A 276 4.09 -25.32 -7.48
CA ALA A 276 4.95 -24.15 -7.61
C ALA A 276 4.33 -22.88 -7.01
N GLU A 277 3.06 -22.58 -7.30
CA GLU A 277 2.38 -21.39 -6.74
C GLU A 277 2.15 -21.52 -5.23
N VAL A 278 1.79 -22.71 -4.74
CA VAL A 278 1.71 -22.99 -3.29
C VAL A 278 3.07 -22.78 -2.61
N GLU A 279 4.18 -23.19 -3.24
CA GLU A 279 5.52 -22.90 -2.69
C GLU A 279 5.84 -21.40 -2.72
N ALA A 280 5.57 -20.72 -3.83
CA ALA A 280 5.82 -19.29 -3.99
C ALA A 280 5.08 -18.47 -2.91
N ALA A 281 3.81 -18.78 -2.66
CA ALA A 281 2.97 -18.13 -1.65
C ALA A 281 3.40 -18.44 -0.20
N THR A 282 3.88 -19.65 0.09
CA THR A 282 4.05 -20.14 1.48
C THR A 282 5.51 -20.30 1.94
N SER A 283 6.51 -20.09 1.07
CA SER A 283 7.92 -20.39 1.38
C SER A 283 8.60 -19.47 2.39
N PHE A 284 8.13 -18.22 2.55
CA PHE A 284 8.81 -17.12 3.26
C PHE A 284 10.27 -16.85 2.84
N ALA A 285 10.79 -17.49 1.77
CA ALA A 285 12.23 -17.52 1.47
C ALA A 285 12.84 -16.14 1.17
N THR A 286 12.03 -15.18 0.70
CA THR A 286 12.45 -13.80 0.42
C THR A 286 12.36 -12.87 1.63
N ASN A 287 11.67 -13.29 2.71
CA ASN A 287 11.40 -12.49 3.91
C ASN A 287 11.15 -13.37 5.17
N PRO A 288 12.11 -14.19 5.63
CA PRO A 288 11.91 -15.02 6.82
C PRO A 288 11.77 -14.18 8.10
N MET A 289 12.33 -12.96 8.12
CA MET A 289 12.24 -12.02 9.25
C MET A 289 10.82 -11.52 9.52
N TYR A 290 9.89 -11.65 8.56
CA TYR A 290 8.46 -11.47 8.83
C TYR A 290 7.99 -12.52 9.84
N ALA A 291 8.11 -13.81 9.50
CA ALA A 291 7.64 -14.90 10.35
C ALA A 291 8.32 -14.89 11.73
N VAL A 292 9.65 -14.69 11.76
CA VAL A 292 10.45 -14.72 13.00
C VAL A 292 10.07 -13.61 13.99
N LEU A 293 9.67 -12.43 13.52
CA LEU A 293 9.31 -11.30 14.39
C LEU A 293 7.80 -11.09 14.54
N HIS A 294 6.96 -11.80 13.78
CA HIS A 294 5.53 -11.53 13.60
C HIS A 294 4.79 -11.30 14.93
N GLU A 295 4.84 -12.27 15.85
CA GLU A 295 4.11 -12.16 17.12
C GLU A 295 4.73 -11.13 18.09
N SER A 296 6.04 -10.87 17.98
CA SER A 296 6.79 -9.96 18.87
C SER A 296 6.43 -8.47 18.69
N ILE A 297 5.63 -8.11 17.67
CA ILE A 297 5.09 -6.76 17.51
C ILE A 297 3.99 -6.44 18.53
N TYR A 298 3.34 -7.47 19.07
CA TYR A 298 2.34 -7.39 20.13
C TYR A 298 2.96 -7.50 21.54
N ALA A 299 4.26 -7.78 21.63
CA ALA A 299 4.98 -7.86 22.89
C ALA A 299 5.19 -6.44 23.46
N HIS A 300 4.25 -5.98 24.29
CA HIS A 300 4.28 -4.71 25.00
C HIS A 300 4.13 -4.96 26.50
N GLY A 301 5.24 -4.83 27.25
CA GLY A 301 5.28 -5.21 28.67
C GLY A 301 5.61 -6.69 28.88
N GLY A 302 6.08 -7.01 30.09
CA GLY A 302 6.72 -8.28 30.43
C GLY A 302 5.78 -9.49 30.59
N ALA A 303 5.10 -9.86 29.51
CA ALA A 303 4.41 -11.14 29.37
C ALA A 303 4.88 -11.81 28.06
N PRO A 304 5.13 -13.12 28.04
CA PRO A 304 5.47 -13.85 26.82
C PRO A 304 4.26 -13.93 25.89
N THR A 305 4.49 -13.79 24.58
CA THR A 305 3.42 -13.96 23.58
C THR A 305 3.05 -15.43 23.41
N ALA A 306 3.98 -16.35 23.70
CA ALA A 306 3.76 -17.77 23.93
C ALA A 306 3.04 -18.53 22.80
N TRP A 307 3.17 -18.09 21.54
CA TRP A 307 2.41 -18.61 20.40
C TRP A 307 0.89 -18.43 20.57
N ALA A 308 0.46 -17.27 21.05
CA ALA A 308 -0.94 -16.87 21.15
C ALA A 308 -1.73 -17.16 19.87
N ALA A 309 -1.13 -16.99 18.68
CA ALA A 309 -1.75 -17.36 17.40
C ALA A 309 -2.19 -18.83 17.37
N GLN A 310 -1.30 -19.74 17.79
CA GLN A 310 -1.55 -21.18 17.85
C GLN A 310 -2.55 -21.50 18.96
N GLN A 311 -2.39 -20.91 20.16
CA GLN A 311 -3.30 -21.14 21.28
C GLN A 311 -4.73 -20.75 20.96
N VAL A 312 -4.96 -19.61 20.29
CA VAL A 312 -6.30 -19.18 19.87
C VAL A 312 -6.86 -20.09 18.77
N ARG A 313 -6.04 -20.48 17.77
CA ARG A 313 -6.46 -21.43 16.73
C ARG A 313 -6.95 -22.75 17.31
N ASP A 314 -6.22 -23.29 18.29
CA ASP A 314 -6.53 -24.59 18.88
C ASP A 314 -7.77 -24.58 19.81
N THR A 315 -8.36 -23.40 20.10
CA THR A 315 -9.71 -23.32 20.72
C THR A 315 -10.85 -23.54 19.72
N ASP A 316 -10.58 -23.49 18.41
CA ASP A 316 -11.58 -23.59 17.35
C ASP A 316 -11.35 -24.83 16.47
N PRO A 317 -12.12 -25.93 16.68
CA PRO A 317 -11.94 -27.16 15.92
C PRO A 317 -12.29 -27.03 14.43
N ALA A 318 -12.90 -25.92 13.97
CA ALA A 318 -13.15 -25.70 12.55
C ALA A 318 -11.85 -25.42 11.75
N PHE A 319 -10.76 -25.00 12.41
CA PHE A 319 -9.44 -24.85 11.78
C PHE A 319 -8.60 -26.13 11.78
N ALA A 320 -9.11 -27.25 12.32
CA ALA A 320 -8.39 -28.52 12.31
C ALA A 320 -8.16 -29.00 10.85
N PRO A 321 -6.97 -29.52 10.49
CA PRO A 321 -6.68 -29.93 9.10
C PRO A 321 -7.62 -30.99 8.50
N GLY A 322 -8.25 -31.81 9.35
CA GLY A 322 -9.27 -32.79 8.97
C GLY A 322 -10.71 -32.23 8.89
N ALA A 323 -10.94 -30.96 9.21
CA ALA A 323 -12.26 -30.35 9.16
C ALA A 323 -12.71 -30.10 7.71
N ARG A 324 -14.00 -30.28 7.43
CA ARG A 324 -14.62 -30.03 6.12
C ARG A 324 -15.94 -29.25 6.34
N PRO A 325 -16.18 -28.13 5.63
CA PRO A 325 -15.28 -27.45 4.69
C PRO A 325 -14.00 -26.98 5.38
N LEU A 326 -12.86 -27.09 4.70
CA LEU A 326 -11.58 -26.64 5.25
C LEU A 326 -11.60 -25.11 5.42
N LEU A 327 -11.02 -24.61 6.51
CA LEU A 327 -10.78 -23.19 6.71
C LEU A 327 -9.31 -22.85 6.43
N PHE A 328 -9.06 -21.91 5.52
CA PHE A 328 -7.76 -21.28 5.39
C PHE A 328 -7.51 -20.31 6.57
N THR A 329 -6.27 -20.19 7.02
CA THR A 329 -5.87 -19.27 8.11
C THR A 329 -5.54 -17.87 7.58
N GLY A 330 -5.50 -16.87 8.46
CA GLY A 330 -5.03 -15.53 8.09
C GLY A 330 -3.52 -15.41 8.04
N GLU A 331 -2.99 -14.22 8.36
CA GLU A 331 -1.53 -13.95 8.36
C GLU A 331 -0.74 -14.62 9.50
N MET A 332 -1.45 -15.28 10.42
CA MET A 332 -0.93 -15.86 11.66
C MET A 332 0.26 -16.79 11.41
N ILE A 333 1.30 -16.62 12.25
CA ILE A 333 2.49 -17.47 12.25
C ILE A 333 2.41 -18.49 13.38
N TYR A 334 2.65 -19.75 13.04
CA TYR A 334 2.51 -20.89 13.94
C TYR A 334 3.86 -21.59 14.18
N PRO A 335 4.10 -22.23 15.34
CA PRO A 335 5.37 -22.89 15.64
C PRO A 335 5.73 -23.98 14.62
N TRP A 336 4.74 -24.71 14.10
CA TRP A 336 4.95 -25.76 13.09
C TRP A 336 5.59 -25.25 11.80
N MET A 337 5.43 -23.96 11.45
CA MET A 337 6.07 -23.37 10.26
C MET A 337 7.59 -23.44 10.35
N PHE A 338 8.16 -23.34 11.56
CA PHE A 338 9.59 -23.45 11.82
C PHE A 338 10.12 -24.88 11.85
N ASP A 339 9.25 -25.89 11.90
CA ASP A 339 9.61 -27.29 11.67
C ASP A 339 9.45 -27.65 10.17
N GLN A 340 8.34 -27.23 9.55
CA GLN A 340 7.94 -27.69 8.22
C GLN A 340 8.55 -26.89 7.04
N VAL A 341 8.81 -25.59 7.18
CA VAL A 341 9.25 -24.72 6.05
C VAL A 341 10.78 -24.56 6.02
N ALA A 342 11.41 -24.94 4.91
CA ALA A 342 12.88 -24.95 4.74
C ALA A 342 13.57 -23.61 5.05
N ALA A 343 12.97 -22.48 4.64
CA ALA A 343 13.53 -21.16 4.89
C ALA A 343 13.43 -20.72 6.36
N LEU A 344 12.52 -21.31 7.14
CA LEU A 344 12.25 -20.96 8.54
C LEU A 344 12.97 -21.89 9.52
N ARG A 345 13.22 -23.18 9.16
CA ARG A 345 13.97 -24.14 9.97
C ARG A 345 15.24 -23.58 10.66
N PRO A 346 16.10 -22.77 10.00
CA PRO A 346 17.30 -22.21 10.64
C PRO A 346 17.06 -21.14 11.71
N PHE A 347 15.83 -20.64 11.85
CA PHE A 347 15.43 -19.63 12.83
C PHE A 347 14.61 -20.19 13.99
N ARG A 348 14.29 -21.49 13.94
CA ARG A 348 13.38 -22.21 14.83
C ARG A 348 13.60 -21.93 16.31
N ASP A 349 14.81 -22.15 16.80
CA ASP A 349 15.08 -22.07 18.23
C ASP A 349 15.09 -20.62 18.73
N ALA A 350 15.46 -19.67 17.88
CA ALA A 350 15.30 -18.24 18.15
C ALA A 350 13.82 -17.81 18.19
N ALA A 351 12.97 -18.36 17.31
CA ALA A 351 11.54 -18.06 17.30
C ALA A 351 10.83 -18.61 18.55
N HIS A 352 11.17 -19.84 18.98
CA HIS A 352 10.68 -20.39 20.25
C HIS A 352 11.13 -19.56 21.46
N ALA A 353 12.42 -19.16 21.50
CA ALA A 353 12.94 -18.32 22.58
C ALA A 353 12.35 -16.89 22.58
N LEU A 354 12.05 -16.32 21.41
CA LEU A 354 11.32 -15.04 21.30
C LEU A 354 9.88 -15.14 21.83
N ALA A 355 9.16 -16.22 21.49
CA ALA A 355 7.79 -16.45 21.98
C ALA A 355 7.74 -16.72 23.49
N ALA A 356 8.77 -17.36 24.05
CA ALA A 356 8.90 -17.64 25.48
C ALA A 356 9.42 -16.47 26.33
N ARG A 357 9.93 -15.40 25.70
CA ARG A 357 10.56 -14.26 26.36
C ARG A 357 9.56 -13.42 27.17
N ASP A 358 9.88 -13.15 28.43
CA ASP A 358 9.01 -12.46 29.41
C ASP A 358 9.53 -11.10 29.90
N ASP A 359 10.75 -10.67 29.54
CA ASP A 359 11.36 -9.39 29.95
C ASP A 359 11.09 -8.21 28.98
N TRP A 360 10.02 -8.28 28.19
CA TRP A 360 9.74 -7.31 27.11
C TRP A 360 9.50 -5.87 27.61
N GLY A 361 10.40 -4.96 27.28
CA GLY A 361 10.21 -3.51 27.45
C GLY A 361 9.09 -2.95 26.57
N ALA A 362 8.42 -1.91 27.05
CA ALA A 362 7.28 -1.26 26.38
C ALA A 362 7.63 -0.68 25.00
N LEU A 363 6.68 -0.75 24.07
CA LEU A 363 6.75 -0.14 22.73
C LEU A 363 6.07 1.24 22.66
N TYR A 364 5.19 1.53 23.60
CA TYR A 364 4.38 2.75 23.62
C TYR A 364 4.49 3.40 25.00
N ASP A 365 4.39 4.72 25.04
CA ASP A 365 4.24 5.49 26.27
C ASP A 365 2.83 6.10 26.25
N LEU A 366 1.96 5.61 27.14
CA LEU A 366 0.55 5.96 27.12
C LEU A 366 0.30 7.41 27.56
N ASP A 367 1.15 7.97 28.42
CA ASP A 367 1.02 9.35 28.90
C ASP A 367 1.52 10.32 27.82
N VAL A 368 2.62 10.00 27.12
CA VAL A 368 3.09 10.78 25.97
C VAL A 368 2.09 10.72 24.81
N LEU A 369 1.52 9.55 24.53
CA LEU A 369 0.49 9.39 23.49
C LEU A 369 -0.81 10.15 23.82
N ALA A 370 -1.24 10.14 25.08
CA ALA A 370 -2.37 10.93 25.56
C ALA A 370 -2.10 12.45 25.51
N ALA A 371 -0.83 12.87 25.56
CA ALA A 371 -0.40 14.26 25.40
C ALA A 371 -0.03 14.65 23.96
N ASN A 372 -0.25 13.79 22.96
CA ASN A 372 0.27 14.00 21.60
C ASN A 372 -0.36 15.20 20.86
N GLU A 373 0.47 16.20 20.54
CA GLU A 373 0.15 17.35 19.69
C GLU A 373 0.40 17.13 18.18
N VAL A 374 1.14 16.09 17.78
CA VAL A 374 1.46 15.83 16.37
C VAL A 374 0.21 15.39 15.62
N PRO A 375 -0.18 16.07 14.52
CA PRO A 375 -1.40 15.73 13.79
C PRO A 375 -1.20 14.41 13.04
N LEU A 376 -2.16 13.50 13.20
CA LEU A 376 -2.19 12.19 12.57
C LEU A 376 -3.50 12.00 11.80
N GLU A 377 -3.40 11.48 10.58
CA GLU A 377 -4.52 11.00 9.76
C GLU A 377 -4.34 9.51 9.48
N ALA A 378 -5.36 8.71 9.77
CA ALA A 378 -5.32 7.25 9.62
C ALA A 378 -6.46 6.72 8.74
N ALA A 379 -6.13 5.96 7.70
CA ALA A 379 -7.08 5.07 7.05
C ALA A 379 -7.21 3.78 7.88
N VAL A 380 -8.42 3.54 8.38
CA VAL A 380 -8.81 2.33 9.13
C VAL A 380 -9.76 1.55 8.23
N TYR A 381 -9.31 0.40 7.74
CA TYR A 381 -10.12 -0.46 6.90
C TYR A 381 -11.09 -1.25 7.80
N PHE A 382 -12.39 -1.11 7.59
CA PHE A 382 -13.40 -1.65 8.50
C PHE A 382 -13.44 -3.18 8.49
N ASP A 383 -13.25 -3.78 7.31
CA ASP A 383 -13.25 -5.22 7.04
C ASP A 383 -11.84 -5.85 7.10
N ASP A 384 -10.81 -5.12 7.58
CA ASP A 384 -9.43 -5.60 7.69
C ASP A 384 -9.36 -6.94 8.44
N MET A 385 -8.58 -7.89 7.90
CA MET A 385 -8.43 -9.23 8.46
C MET A 385 -7.25 -9.34 9.44
N PHE A 386 -6.35 -8.35 9.43
CA PHE A 386 -5.07 -8.34 10.15
C PHE A 386 -5.06 -7.32 11.30
N VAL A 387 -5.63 -6.12 11.08
CA VAL A 387 -5.64 -5.04 12.08
C VAL A 387 -7.08 -4.68 12.44
N ASP A 388 -7.54 -5.14 13.60
CA ASP A 388 -8.94 -4.93 14.02
C ASP A 388 -9.31 -3.44 14.13
N ALA A 389 -10.44 -3.10 13.51
CA ALA A 389 -10.92 -1.73 13.41
C ALA A 389 -11.30 -1.14 14.79
N ASP A 390 -11.84 -1.93 15.72
CA ASP A 390 -12.22 -1.42 17.05
C ASP A 390 -10.98 -1.14 17.91
N LEU A 391 -9.94 -1.98 17.83
CA LEU A 391 -8.63 -1.67 18.43
C LEU A 391 -8.00 -0.42 17.81
N SER A 392 -8.13 -0.23 16.49
CA SER A 392 -7.68 1.00 15.81
C SER A 392 -8.43 2.25 16.30
N LEU A 393 -9.73 2.14 16.58
CA LEU A 393 -10.58 3.24 17.03
C LEU A 393 -10.37 3.59 18.51
N ASP A 394 -10.18 2.60 19.39
CA ASP A 394 -9.78 2.83 20.79
C ASP A 394 -8.43 3.55 20.87
N THR A 395 -7.46 3.13 20.05
CA THR A 395 -6.16 3.81 19.90
C THR A 395 -6.33 5.25 19.40
N ALA A 396 -7.15 5.47 18.37
CA ALA A 396 -7.41 6.82 17.85
C ALA A 396 -8.10 7.74 18.89
N ALA A 397 -8.97 7.19 19.73
CA ALA A 397 -9.63 7.94 20.81
C ALA A 397 -8.66 8.34 21.94
N ARG A 398 -7.56 7.60 22.12
CA ARG A 398 -6.52 7.85 23.14
C ARG A 398 -5.38 8.75 22.68
N VAL A 399 -5.28 9.07 21.39
CA VAL A 399 -4.22 9.92 20.81
C VAL A 399 -4.84 11.21 20.25
N PRO A 400 -4.86 12.35 20.98
CA PRO A 400 -5.69 13.52 20.62
C PRO A 400 -5.39 14.14 19.24
N GLY A 401 -4.16 14.02 18.75
CA GLY A 401 -3.76 14.44 17.39
C GLY A 401 -4.32 13.57 16.26
N ALA A 402 -4.79 12.35 16.53
CA ALA A 402 -5.25 11.37 15.55
C ALA A 402 -6.69 11.61 15.08
N ARG A 403 -6.94 11.48 13.77
CA ARG A 403 -8.29 11.34 13.21
C ARG A 403 -8.30 10.17 12.24
N THR A 404 -9.43 9.48 12.18
CA THR A 404 -9.62 8.33 11.30
C THR A 404 -10.48 8.69 10.09
N TRP A 405 -10.20 8.03 8.98
CA TRP A 405 -11.11 7.76 7.90
C TRP A 405 -11.39 6.26 7.96
N VAL A 406 -12.60 5.90 8.38
CA VAL A 406 -13.06 4.50 8.35
C VAL A 406 -13.67 4.24 6.98
N THR A 407 -13.25 3.16 6.31
CA THR A 407 -13.78 2.76 4.99
C THR A 407 -13.73 1.24 4.83
N ASN A 408 -14.65 0.66 4.05
CA ASN A 408 -14.62 -0.74 3.60
C ASN A 408 -14.35 -0.86 2.09
N GLU A 409 -13.95 0.23 1.45
CA GLU A 409 -13.56 0.32 0.03
C GLU A 409 -12.27 -0.45 -0.29
N PHE A 410 -11.40 -0.63 0.70
CA PHE A 410 -10.09 -1.26 0.55
C PHE A 410 -9.87 -2.37 1.56
N GLU A 411 -9.10 -3.37 1.11
CA GLU A 411 -8.41 -4.33 1.94
C GLU A 411 -7.13 -3.72 2.56
N HIS A 412 -6.36 -4.50 3.31
CA HIS A 412 -5.19 -4.03 4.07
C HIS A 412 -4.10 -3.34 3.22
N ASP A 413 -4.10 -3.57 1.91
CA ASP A 413 -3.19 -2.96 0.93
C ASP A 413 -3.74 -1.71 0.23
N GLY A 414 -4.78 -1.05 0.75
CA GLY A 414 -5.35 0.19 0.20
C GLY A 414 -4.34 1.29 -0.16
N LEU A 415 -3.20 1.41 0.56
CA LEU A 415 -2.12 2.35 0.20
C LEU A 415 -1.43 2.00 -1.14
N ARG A 416 -1.43 0.72 -1.53
CA ARG A 416 -0.85 0.23 -2.80
C ARG A 416 -1.89 0.15 -3.91
N ALA A 417 -3.13 -0.22 -3.58
CA ALA A 417 -4.21 -0.41 -4.53
C ALA A 417 -4.94 0.90 -4.92
N GLY A 418 -5.12 1.82 -3.97
CA GLY A 418 -5.95 3.02 -4.11
C GLY A 418 -5.18 4.35 -4.08
N ASP A 419 -5.95 5.42 -3.92
CA ASP A 419 -5.51 6.82 -3.78
C ASP A 419 -5.36 7.25 -2.30
N VAL A 420 -5.38 6.28 -1.37
CA VAL A 420 -5.48 6.50 0.09
C VAL A 420 -4.51 7.57 0.63
N LEU A 421 -3.28 7.67 0.11
CA LEU A 421 -2.35 8.72 0.54
C LEU A 421 -2.83 10.13 0.17
N ASP A 422 -3.36 10.32 -1.04
CA ASP A 422 -3.85 11.63 -1.50
C ASP A 422 -5.04 12.08 -0.63
N ARG A 423 -5.95 11.14 -0.35
CA ARG A 423 -7.09 11.34 0.56
C ARG A 423 -6.67 11.69 1.99
N LEU A 424 -5.58 11.11 2.50
CA LEU A 424 -5.04 11.44 3.83
C LEU A 424 -4.27 12.77 3.84
N LEU A 425 -3.61 13.14 2.73
CA LEU A 425 -2.94 14.44 2.58
C LEU A 425 -3.95 15.60 2.58
N ASP A 426 -5.01 15.50 1.78
CA ASP A 426 -6.04 16.55 1.70
C ASP A 426 -6.78 16.73 3.04
N ARG A 427 -6.99 15.64 3.79
CA ARG A 427 -7.55 15.70 5.15
C ARG A 427 -6.60 16.36 6.15
N MET A 428 -5.29 16.18 6.00
CA MET A 428 -4.28 16.86 6.82
C MET A 428 -4.25 18.35 6.51
N ASP A 429 -4.25 18.73 5.23
CA ASP A 429 -4.25 20.13 4.80
C ASP A 429 -5.53 20.85 5.26
N ALA A 430 -6.70 20.20 5.15
CA ALA A 430 -7.97 20.72 5.67
C ALA A 430 -7.98 20.95 7.20
N ARG A 431 -7.05 20.33 7.95
CA ARG A 431 -6.84 20.52 9.40
C ARG A 431 -5.75 21.55 9.73
N GLY A 432 -5.14 22.18 8.74
CA GLY A 432 -4.06 23.16 8.90
C GLY A 432 -2.66 22.64 8.56
N GLY A 433 -2.53 21.40 8.07
CA GLY A 433 -1.29 20.81 7.60
C GLY A 433 -0.34 20.33 8.71
N ALA A 434 0.89 20.02 8.32
CA ALA A 434 1.93 19.54 9.22
C ALA A 434 2.52 20.65 10.11
N LEU A 435 2.97 20.28 11.31
CA LEU A 435 3.65 21.20 12.24
C LEU A 435 4.91 21.79 11.60
N PRO A 436 5.20 23.09 11.80
CA PRO A 436 6.40 23.71 11.25
C PRO A 436 7.69 23.15 11.89
N ASP A 437 8.77 23.20 11.10
CA ASP A 437 10.15 23.15 11.60
C ASP A 437 10.35 24.27 12.64
N ARG A 438 10.79 23.92 13.87
CA ARG A 438 10.85 24.87 15.01
C ARG A 438 11.71 26.11 14.73
N ASP A 439 12.76 25.98 13.92
CA ASP A 439 13.72 27.04 13.61
C ASP A 439 13.49 27.71 12.23
N ARG A 440 12.46 27.31 11.47
CA ARG A 440 12.17 27.90 10.16
C ARG A 440 11.19 29.07 10.33
N PRO A 441 11.60 30.34 10.10
CA PRO A 441 10.67 31.47 10.22
C PRO A 441 9.51 31.30 9.25
N ARG A 442 8.28 31.61 9.70
CA ARG A 442 7.07 31.49 8.88
C ARG A 442 7.22 32.39 7.64
N SER A 443 7.47 31.80 6.48
CA SER A 443 7.50 32.54 5.22
C SER A 443 6.09 33.03 4.90
N SER A 444 5.85 34.32 5.14
CA SER A 444 4.57 34.98 4.90
C SER A 444 4.34 35.13 3.39
N HIS A 445 4.00 34.02 2.75
CA HIS A 445 3.37 34.02 1.43
C HIS A 445 2.02 34.73 1.58
N GLY A 446 2.02 36.00 1.20
CA GLY A 446 0.88 36.89 1.40
C GLY A 446 -0.32 36.40 0.59
N TRP A 447 -1.42 36.08 1.29
CA TRP A 447 -2.71 35.86 0.66
C TRP A 447 -3.19 37.17 0.05
N PHE A 448 -2.91 37.38 -1.24
CA PHE A 448 -3.47 38.49 -2.01
C PHE A 448 -4.95 38.24 -2.29
N ALA A 449 -5.78 38.50 -1.28
CA ALA A 449 -7.22 38.58 -1.45
C ALA A 449 -7.56 39.79 -2.34
N TYR A 450 -8.00 39.53 -3.58
CA TYR A 450 -8.47 40.57 -4.49
C TYR A 450 -9.81 41.14 -4.00
N ALA A 451 -9.78 42.36 -3.46
CA ALA A 451 -10.96 43.20 -3.28
C ALA A 451 -11.14 44.10 -4.52
N PRO A 452 -12.27 44.03 -5.26
CA PRO A 452 -12.44 44.81 -6.49
C PRO A 452 -12.89 46.25 -6.20
N LEU A 453 -12.01 47.23 -6.45
CA LEU A 453 -12.39 48.64 -6.46
C LEU A 453 -11.73 49.42 -7.61
N SER A 454 -12.57 50.18 -8.32
CA SER A 454 -12.23 51.33 -9.19
C SER A 454 -10.99 51.20 -10.08
N GLY A 455 -11.17 50.79 -11.34
CA GLY A 455 -10.10 50.82 -12.33
C GLY A 455 -9.73 52.23 -12.80
N GLN A 456 -8.47 52.40 -13.22
CA GLN A 456 -8.03 53.42 -14.16
C GLN A 456 -7.09 52.76 -15.17
N VAL A 457 -7.33 52.99 -16.46
CA VAL A 457 -6.45 52.52 -17.54
C VAL A 457 -5.29 53.50 -17.68
N PHE A 458 -4.05 52.98 -17.78
CA PHE A 458 -2.88 53.77 -18.12
C PHE A 458 -2.03 53.04 -19.15
N VAL A 459 -1.79 53.69 -20.29
CA VAL A 459 -0.95 53.18 -21.39
C VAL A 459 -0.10 54.33 -21.92
N PRO A 460 1.22 54.24 -21.74
CA PRO A 460 2.18 54.39 -22.84
C PRO A 460 3.18 53.21 -22.82
N GLY A 461 4.01 52.98 -23.84
CA GLY A 461 4.25 53.65 -25.12
C GLY A 461 5.47 52.99 -25.77
N ALA A 462 5.60 53.02 -27.10
CA ALA A 462 6.63 52.26 -27.82
C ALA A 462 7.98 53.02 -27.97
N ASP A 463 9.06 52.25 -28.16
CA ASP A 463 10.12 52.38 -29.18
C ASP A 463 11.40 51.61 -28.70
N GLN A 464 11.92 50.66 -29.49
CA GLN A 464 13.14 50.75 -30.35
C GLN A 464 14.43 51.14 -29.62
N ASP A 465 15.58 50.46 -29.72
CA ASP A 465 16.00 49.14 -30.27
C ASP A 465 17.31 48.76 -29.48
N SER A 466 18.11 47.70 -29.68
CA SER A 466 18.37 46.70 -30.75
C SER A 466 18.77 45.32 -30.09
N ASP A 467 19.48 44.32 -30.63
CA ASP A 467 20.35 44.16 -31.82
C ASP A 467 20.55 42.66 -32.22
N GLU A 468 21.48 42.37 -33.14
CA GLU A 468 21.97 41.05 -33.58
C GLU A 468 22.40 40.09 -32.41
N SER A 469 22.35 38.74 -32.51
CA SER A 469 22.70 37.85 -33.63
C SER A 469 22.20 36.40 -33.43
N GLY A 470 22.23 35.59 -34.50
CA GLY A 470 22.11 34.12 -34.49
C GLY A 470 23.08 33.49 -35.50
N PRO A 471 22.91 32.24 -35.98
CA PRO A 471 21.86 31.26 -35.68
C PRO A 471 22.40 29.84 -35.34
N GLU A 472 21.51 28.87 -35.06
CA GLU A 472 21.49 27.58 -35.80
C GLU A 472 20.16 26.83 -35.59
N GLN A 473 19.81 25.93 -36.51
CA GLN A 473 18.52 25.20 -36.51
C GLN A 473 18.73 23.70 -36.71
N HIS A 474 18.08 22.87 -35.89
CA HIS A 474 17.92 21.44 -36.18
C HIS A 474 16.51 20.92 -35.85
N THR A 475 15.71 20.71 -36.89
CA THR A 475 14.42 20.01 -36.85
C THR A 475 14.57 18.55 -37.32
N PRO A 476 14.17 17.55 -36.51
CA PRO A 476 14.02 16.18 -36.98
C PRO A 476 12.77 16.04 -37.87
N ARG A 477 12.89 15.29 -38.97
CA ARG A 477 11.76 14.89 -39.82
C ARG A 477 11.15 13.57 -39.31
N VAL A 478 9.83 13.51 -39.20
CA VAL A 478 9.09 12.24 -39.08
C VAL A 478 8.79 11.70 -40.49
N ARG A 479 8.90 10.38 -40.68
CA ARG A 479 8.46 9.69 -41.91
C ARG A 479 7.01 9.23 -41.76
N THR A 480 6.21 9.39 -42.81
CA THR A 480 4.88 8.79 -42.96
C THR A 480 4.96 7.46 -43.73
N GLY A 481 3.99 6.58 -43.49
CA GLY A 481 3.79 5.35 -44.25
C GLY A 481 2.54 4.59 -43.77
N GLY A 482 1.63 4.30 -44.71
CA GLY A 482 0.66 3.20 -44.60
C GLY A 482 1.11 2.03 -45.49
N SER A 483 0.29 1.03 -45.78
CA SER A 483 -1.12 0.81 -45.39
C SER A 483 -1.49 -0.69 -45.51
N ASP A 484 -2.64 -1.09 -44.93
CA ASP A 484 -3.48 -2.28 -45.24
C ASP A 484 -2.84 -3.71 -45.06
N ALA A 485 -3.56 -4.81 -44.79
CA ALA A 485 -4.99 -5.07 -44.62
C ALA A 485 -5.26 -6.28 -43.67
N ASP A 486 -6.50 -6.35 -43.15
CA ASP A 486 -7.35 -7.50 -42.74
C ASP A 486 -6.76 -8.84 -42.23
N ALA A 487 -7.12 -9.20 -40.99
CA ALA A 487 -7.68 -10.50 -40.61
C ALA A 487 -8.43 -10.39 -39.25
N ASP A 488 -9.52 -11.16 -39.07
CA ASP A 488 -10.38 -11.17 -37.87
C ASP A 488 -10.22 -12.49 -37.09
N GLU A 489 -10.07 -12.41 -35.76
CA GLU A 489 -10.44 -13.46 -34.79
C GLU A 489 -10.30 -12.91 -33.36
N GLY A 490 -11.36 -13.03 -32.54
CA GLY A 490 -11.44 -12.35 -31.24
C GLY A 490 -10.65 -13.00 -30.09
N ARG A 491 -10.06 -12.16 -29.23
CA ARG A 491 -9.49 -12.49 -27.91
C ARG A 491 -9.62 -11.31 -26.96
N ASP A 492 -9.65 -11.57 -25.66
CA ASP A 492 -9.63 -10.55 -24.61
C ASP A 492 -8.37 -9.67 -24.70
N GLU A 493 -8.53 -8.34 -24.70
CA GLU A 493 -7.40 -7.42 -24.72
C GLU A 493 -6.72 -7.33 -23.33
N PRO A 494 -5.39 -7.45 -23.24
CA PRO A 494 -4.68 -7.08 -22.02
C PRO A 494 -4.79 -5.57 -21.78
N ALA A 495 -4.92 -5.15 -20.53
CA ALA A 495 -5.14 -3.76 -20.13
C ALA A 495 -4.14 -2.78 -20.80
N SER A 496 -4.63 -2.07 -21.82
CA SER A 496 -3.81 -1.34 -22.77
C SER A 496 -2.93 -0.26 -22.10
N PRO A 497 -1.66 -0.08 -22.50
CA PRO A 497 -0.82 1.01 -21.98
C PRO A 497 -1.41 2.40 -22.28
N TRP A 498 -2.33 2.50 -23.23
CA TRP A 498 -3.08 3.73 -23.56
C TRP A 498 -4.23 4.03 -22.58
N ALA A 499 -4.55 3.15 -21.63
CA ALA A 499 -5.56 3.41 -20.58
C ALA A 499 -5.20 4.62 -19.68
N ARG A 500 -3.92 5.03 -19.66
CA ARG A 500 -3.46 6.27 -19.02
C ARG A 500 -3.88 7.55 -19.77
N TYR A 501 -4.49 7.43 -20.95
CA TYR A 501 -4.89 8.51 -21.86
C TYR A 501 -6.33 8.35 -22.39
N SER A 502 -7.25 7.89 -21.54
CA SER A 502 -8.66 7.74 -21.90
C SER A 502 -9.57 8.53 -20.96
N VAL A 503 -10.62 9.13 -21.52
CA VAL A 503 -11.70 9.83 -20.80
C VAL A 503 -13.04 9.28 -21.25
N ARG A 504 -13.90 8.94 -20.29
CA ARG A 504 -15.31 8.62 -20.54
C ARG A 504 -16.15 9.88 -20.30
N LEU A 505 -16.95 10.26 -21.29
CA LEU A 505 -18.07 11.19 -21.14
C LEU A 505 -19.29 10.34 -20.77
N MET A 506 -19.79 10.49 -19.55
CA MET A 506 -20.79 9.59 -18.96
C MET A 506 -21.57 10.33 -17.86
N ASN A 507 -22.87 10.08 -17.75
CA ASN A 507 -23.69 10.57 -16.65
C ASN A 507 -23.70 9.60 -15.45
N ASP A 508 -23.82 10.16 -14.25
CA ASP A 508 -24.03 9.43 -13.00
C ASP A 508 -24.86 10.33 -12.05
N TYR A 509 -25.53 9.74 -11.07
CA TYR A 509 -26.46 10.47 -10.21
C TYR A 509 -25.75 11.42 -9.24
N GLY A 510 -26.20 12.68 -9.20
CA GLY A 510 -25.56 13.76 -8.45
C GLY A 510 -24.23 14.27 -9.05
N ALA A 511 -23.73 13.69 -10.14
CA ALA A 511 -22.48 14.11 -10.76
C ALA A 511 -22.68 15.32 -11.70
N GLY A 512 -22.52 16.53 -11.16
CA GLY A 512 -22.55 17.78 -11.94
C GLY A 512 -21.36 18.01 -12.89
N TRP A 513 -20.54 16.99 -13.15
CA TRP A 513 -19.41 17.04 -14.07
C TRP A 513 -19.21 15.66 -14.73
N PRO A 514 -19.49 15.50 -16.04
CA PRO A 514 -19.65 14.18 -16.65
C PRO A 514 -18.36 13.56 -17.24
N LEU A 515 -17.17 14.05 -16.83
CA LEU A 515 -15.89 13.55 -17.35
C LEU A 515 -15.16 12.66 -16.34
N TRP A 516 -14.94 11.40 -16.74
CA TRP A 516 -14.40 10.34 -15.90
C TRP A 516 -13.07 9.82 -16.46
N GLY A 517 -12.05 9.79 -15.60
CA GLY A 517 -10.68 9.43 -15.95
C GLY A 517 -9.66 10.38 -15.31
N LYS A 518 -8.39 9.97 -15.25
CA LYS A 518 -7.32 10.77 -14.60
C LYS A 518 -6.81 11.87 -15.54
N LEU A 519 -7.63 12.90 -15.78
CA LEU A 519 -7.28 14.10 -16.54
C LEU A 519 -6.21 14.95 -15.80
N PRO A 520 -5.01 15.14 -16.38
CA PRO A 520 -4.05 16.12 -15.85
C PRO A 520 -4.54 17.54 -16.07
N THR A 521 -4.23 18.46 -15.15
CA THR A 521 -4.68 19.87 -15.22
C THR A 521 -4.26 20.59 -16.51
N HIS A 522 -3.18 20.17 -17.18
CA HIS A 522 -2.74 20.74 -18.47
C HIS A 522 -3.57 20.26 -19.68
N VAL A 523 -4.35 19.18 -19.52
CA VAL A 523 -5.34 18.70 -20.48
C VAL A 523 -6.70 19.34 -20.17
N GLU A 524 -7.10 19.34 -18.90
CA GLU A 524 -8.36 19.92 -18.43
C GLU A 524 -8.47 21.42 -18.73
N ARG A 525 -7.37 22.18 -18.68
CA ARG A 525 -7.29 23.60 -19.09
C ARG A 525 -7.51 23.86 -20.59
N ARG A 526 -7.68 22.82 -21.41
CA ARG A 526 -8.04 22.94 -22.84
C ARG A 526 -9.55 22.92 -23.06
N ILE A 527 -10.31 22.53 -22.05
CA ILE A 527 -11.76 22.70 -22.01
C ILE A 527 -12.00 24.16 -21.59
N ASP A 528 -12.52 24.98 -22.51
CA ASP A 528 -12.86 26.38 -22.24
C ASP A 528 -14.19 26.52 -21.47
N ASP A 529 -14.56 27.75 -21.12
CA ASP A 529 -15.74 28.01 -20.30
C ASP A 529 -17.07 27.72 -21.01
N ASP A 530 -17.12 27.77 -22.35
CA ASP A 530 -18.30 27.36 -23.14
C ASP A 530 -18.50 25.84 -23.08
N LEU A 531 -17.44 25.08 -23.39
CA LEU A 531 -17.50 23.62 -23.34
C LEU A 531 -17.71 23.11 -21.90
N ARG A 532 -17.13 23.78 -20.89
CA ARG A 532 -17.40 23.51 -19.45
C ARG A 532 -18.88 23.67 -19.12
N GLU A 533 -19.54 24.73 -19.58
CA GLU A 533 -20.94 24.98 -19.23
C GLU A 533 -21.92 24.10 -20.02
N ARG A 534 -21.58 23.77 -21.27
CA ARG A 534 -22.35 22.81 -22.08
C ARG A 534 -22.27 21.38 -21.51
N LEU A 535 -21.10 20.95 -21.01
CA LEU A 535 -20.95 19.69 -20.28
C LEU A 535 -21.80 19.63 -19.01
N ARG A 536 -21.85 20.72 -18.23
CA ARG A 536 -22.72 20.82 -17.04
C ARG A 536 -24.19 20.80 -17.40
N THR A 537 -24.58 21.53 -18.44
CA THR A 537 -25.95 21.55 -18.96
C THR A 537 -26.41 20.14 -19.33
N TRP A 538 -25.57 19.40 -20.08
CA TRP A 538 -25.85 18.01 -20.47
C TRP A 538 -26.00 17.05 -19.27
N ALA A 539 -25.15 17.20 -18.25
CA ALA A 539 -25.27 16.43 -17.02
C ALA A 539 -26.51 16.80 -16.20
N ALA A 540 -26.89 18.09 -16.15
CA ALA A 540 -28.11 18.55 -15.48
C ALA A 540 -29.39 18.05 -16.17
N THR A 541 -29.44 18.11 -17.51
CA THR A 541 -30.56 17.54 -18.30
C THR A 541 -30.75 16.05 -18.04
N PHE A 542 -29.69 15.28 -17.74
CA PHE A 542 -29.84 13.91 -17.27
C PHE A 542 -30.50 13.83 -15.87
N GLN A 543 -30.03 14.61 -14.88
CA GLN A 543 -30.61 14.58 -13.53
C GLN A 543 -32.09 15.01 -13.50
N ASP A 544 -32.49 15.93 -14.38
CA ASP A 544 -33.85 16.51 -14.43
C ASP A 544 -34.86 15.62 -15.18
N HIS A 545 -34.41 14.73 -16.07
CA HIS A 545 -35.29 14.00 -17.02
C HIS A 545 -35.10 12.47 -17.07
N PHE A 546 -34.07 11.90 -16.43
CA PHE A 546 -33.84 10.45 -16.39
C PHE A 546 -33.92 9.89 -14.97
N ASP A 547 -34.74 8.84 -14.79
CA ASP A 547 -34.76 8.03 -13.58
C ASP A 547 -34.38 6.56 -13.89
N HIS A 548 -33.83 5.88 -12.89
CA HIS A 548 -33.33 4.51 -13.01
C HIS A 548 -34.40 3.41 -12.96
N GLU A 549 -35.59 3.67 -12.43
CA GLU A 549 -36.72 2.72 -12.43
C GLU A 549 -37.65 2.93 -13.64
N VAL A 550 -37.88 4.17 -14.08
CA VAL A 550 -38.82 4.50 -15.17
C VAL A 550 -38.20 5.03 -16.46
N GLY A 551 -36.89 5.27 -16.49
CA GLY A 551 -36.16 5.73 -17.67
C GLY A 551 -36.31 7.23 -17.95
N TRP A 552 -36.23 7.60 -19.23
CA TRP A 552 -36.41 8.98 -19.70
C TRP A 552 -37.89 9.40 -19.69
N ASP A 553 -38.18 10.59 -19.16
CA ASP A 553 -39.53 11.17 -19.13
C ASP A 553 -40.14 11.41 -20.53
N SER A 554 -39.28 11.61 -21.54
CA SER A 554 -39.65 11.90 -22.92
C SER A 554 -38.66 11.28 -23.92
N PRO A 555 -39.13 10.49 -24.90
CA PRO A 555 -38.30 9.98 -26.00
C PRO A 555 -37.63 11.08 -26.82
N ASP A 556 -38.24 12.26 -26.93
CA ASP A 556 -37.68 13.39 -27.67
C ASP A 556 -36.51 14.04 -26.89
N VAL A 557 -36.64 14.14 -25.56
CA VAL A 557 -35.56 14.61 -24.66
C VAL A 557 -34.39 13.64 -24.71
N ALA A 558 -34.65 12.34 -24.57
CA ALA A 558 -33.63 11.30 -24.70
C ALA A 558 -32.90 11.38 -26.05
N SER A 559 -33.64 11.54 -27.15
CA SER A 559 -33.05 11.61 -28.49
C SER A 559 -32.22 12.87 -28.72
N ALA A 560 -32.63 14.01 -28.14
CA ALA A 560 -31.85 15.25 -28.19
C ALA A 560 -30.58 15.15 -27.34
N HIS A 561 -30.70 14.64 -26.11
CA HIS A 561 -29.62 14.51 -25.13
C HIS A 561 -28.49 13.58 -25.61
N LEU A 562 -28.83 12.42 -26.17
CA LEU A 562 -27.82 11.53 -26.78
C LEU A 562 -27.01 12.25 -27.86
N ALA A 563 -27.69 12.99 -28.75
CA ALA A 563 -27.07 13.73 -29.83
C ALA A 563 -26.20 14.91 -29.33
N ASP A 564 -26.53 15.52 -28.19
CA ASP A 564 -25.62 16.47 -27.51
C ASP A 564 -24.41 15.79 -26.88
N GLY A 565 -24.57 14.58 -26.33
CA GLY A 565 -23.46 13.77 -25.83
C GLY A 565 -22.47 13.40 -26.93
N GLU A 566 -22.95 13.07 -28.13
CA GLU A 566 -22.13 12.83 -29.32
C GLU A 566 -21.35 14.10 -29.72
N ARG A 567 -22.02 15.26 -29.82
CA ARG A 567 -21.39 16.56 -30.11
C ARG A 567 -20.31 16.92 -29.08
N LEU A 568 -20.59 16.74 -27.80
CA LEU A 568 -19.66 17.02 -26.71
C LEU A 568 -18.44 16.08 -26.74
N ALA A 569 -18.63 14.80 -27.10
CA ALA A 569 -17.52 13.88 -27.28
C ALA A 569 -16.60 14.29 -28.44
N ASP A 570 -17.13 14.82 -29.54
CA ASP A 570 -16.33 15.33 -30.67
C ASP A 570 -15.61 16.65 -30.36
N ASP A 571 -16.25 17.60 -29.67
CA ASP A 571 -15.59 18.83 -29.20
C ASP A 571 -14.41 18.50 -28.26
N LEU A 572 -14.59 17.52 -27.36
CA LEU A 572 -13.53 17.03 -26.48
C LEU A 572 -12.38 16.36 -27.26
N ARG A 573 -12.68 15.59 -28.31
CA ARG A 573 -11.65 15.02 -29.22
C ARG A 573 -10.88 16.11 -29.97
N ALA A 574 -11.51 17.23 -30.28
CA ALA A 574 -10.86 18.35 -30.96
C ALA A 574 -9.90 19.14 -30.06
N VAL A 575 -10.21 19.30 -28.76
CA VAL A 575 -9.36 20.06 -27.83
C VAL A 575 -8.26 19.22 -27.16
N PHE A 576 -8.47 17.92 -26.95
CA PHE A 576 -7.47 17.04 -26.33
C PHE A 576 -6.34 16.64 -27.30
N PRO A 577 -5.07 16.67 -26.86
CA PRO A 577 -3.93 16.32 -27.72
C PRO A 577 -3.76 14.79 -27.86
N THR A 578 -3.23 14.31 -28.98
CA THR A 578 -2.74 12.93 -29.10
C THR A 578 -1.77 12.61 -27.95
N PRO A 579 -1.88 11.45 -27.26
CA PRO A 579 -2.67 10.25 -27.58
C PRO A 579 -4.01 10.14 -26.84
N TRP A 580 -4.61 11.24 -26.38
CA TRP A 580 -5.88 11.18 -25.64
C TRP A 580 -7.03 10.66 -26.48
N THR A 581 -7.84 9.79 -25.87
CA THR A 581 -9.07 9.22 -26.43
C THR A 581 -10.28 9.64 -25.60
N VAL A 582 -11.39 9.92 -26.27
CA VAL A 582 -12.67 10.25 -25.61
C VAL A 582 -13.74 9.30 -26.08
N ARG A 583 -14.37 8.59 -25.14
CA ARG A 583 -15.49 7.68 -25.37
C ARG A 583 -16.75 8.27 -24.72
N LEU A 584 -17.82 8.40 -25.49
CA LEU A 584 -19.16 8.57 -24.93
C LEU A 584 -19.61 7.20 -24.38
N ASP A 585 -20.20 7.17 -23.20
CA ASP A 585 -20.68 5.95 -22.54
C ASP A 585 -22.10 6.19 -22.00
N ALA A 586 -23.03 6.32 -22.93
CA ALA A 586 -24.41 6.74 -22.71
C ALA A 586 -25.33 5.54 -22.34
N TRP A 587 -25.00 4.89 -21.22
CA TRP A 587 -25.67 3.69 -20.68
C TRP A 587 -27.17 3.87 -20.37
N GLU A 588 -27.60 5.11 -20.24
CA GLU A 588 -28.97 5.55 -20.03
C GLU A 588 -29.85 5.41 -21.30
N HIS A 589 -29.25 5.20 -22.47
CA HIS A 589 -29.97 4.88 -23.71
C HIS A 589 -29.99 3.38 -23.98
N GLY A 590 -31.16 2.77 -23.84
CA GLY A 590 -31.39 1.34 -24.08
C GLY A 590 -32.21 0.64 -22.99
N LYS A 591 -32.38 1.29 -21.82
CA LYS A 591 -33.33 0.88 -20.79
C LYS A 591 -34.76 1.31 -21.16
N ARG A 592 -35.75 0.58 -20.66
CA ARG A 592 -37.19 0.70 -20.96
C ARG A 592 -38.03 0.19 -19.79
#